data_AF-A0A883CC84-F1
#
_entry.id   AF-A0A883CC84-F1
#
_cell.length_a   1.000
_cell.length_b   1.000
_cell.length_c   1.000
_cell.angle_alpha   90.00
_cell.angle_beta   90.00
_cell.angle_gamma   90.00
#
_symmetry.space_group_name_H-M   'P 1'
#
loop_
_entity.id
_entity.type
_entity.pdbx_description
1 polymer ?
#
loop_
_entity_poly.entity_id
_entity_poly.type
_entity_poly.pdbx_seq_one_letter_code
_entity_poly.pdbx_strand_id
1 'polypeptide(L)' 'MELIRDIHLDKQKQFVIDEVIGICSTLNTQVLAEGVESKAELDYLVGRGINYFQGYYFAKPQLEYLTTFDALDCYAAL' A
#
# COMPACT_ATOMS: atom_id res chain seq x y z
N MET A 1 6.09 4.18 -7.76
CA MET A 1 7.13 3.58 -6.90
C MET A 1 7.52 2.22 -7.44
N GLU A 2 8.82 1.96 -7.57
CA GLU A 2 9.35 0.73 -8.18
C GLU A 2 8.96 -0.55 -7.43
N LEU A 3 8.99 -0.55 -6.09
CA LEU A 3 8.77 -1.77 -5.30
C LEU A 3 7.30 -2.20 -5.21
N ILE A 4 6.36 -1.25 -5.21
CA ILE A 4 4.93 -1.55 -5.07
C ILE A 4 4.26 -1.82 -6.41
N ARG A 5 4.74 -1.18 -7.49
CA ARG A 5 4.13 -1.30 -8.81
C ARG A 5 4.10 -2.73 -9.29
N ASP A 6 2.91 -3.23 -9.61
CA ASP A 6 2.68 -4.59 -10.12
C ASP A 6 3.20 -5.69 -9.19
N ILE A 7 3.31 -5.43 -7.89
CA ILE A 7 3.86 -6.39 -6.92
C ILE A 7 3.09 -7.71 -6.89
N HIS A 8 1.78 -7.68 -7.18
CA HIS A 8 0.94 -8.86 -7.28
C HIS A 8 1.37 -9.83 -8.41
N LEU A 9 2.23 -9.39 -9.34
CA LEU A 9 2.75 -10.16 -10.47
C LEU A 9 4.25 -10.50 -10.35
N ASP A 10 5.00 -9.80 -9.50
CA ASP A 10 6.47 -9.88 -9.48
C ASP A 10 7.01 -10.56 -8.21
N LYS A 11 7.44 -11.82 -8.36
CA LYS A 11 8.00 -12.62 -7.26
C LYS A 11 9.24 -12.02 -6.59
N GLN A 12 10.05 -11.26 -7.32
CA GLN A 12 11.25 -10.65 -6.73
C GLN A 12 10.84 -9.51 -5.80
N LYS A 13 9.89 -8.67 -6.22
CA LYS A 13 9.32 -7.61 -5.36
C LYS A 13 8.62 -8.20 -4.14
N GLN A 14 7.89 -9.29 -4.32
CA GLN A 14 7.23 -10.03 -3.24
C GLN A 14 8.23 -10.50 -2.18
N PHE A 15 9.32 -11.14 -2.60
CA PHE A 15 10.39 -11.58 -1.71
C PHE A 15 11.00 -10.40 -0.92
N VAL A 16 11.33 -9.31 -1.61
CA VAL A 16 11.92 -8.12 -0.96
C VAL A 16 10.96 -7.53 0.09
N ILE A 17 9.66 -7.45 -0.21
CA ILE A 17 8.67 -6.95 0.75
C ILE A 17 8.53 -7.87 1.96
N ASP A 18 8.53 -9.19 1.76
CA ASP A 18 8.44 -10.16 2.87
C ASP A 18 9.63 -9.99 3.83
N GLU A 19 10.85 -9.81 3.31
CA GLU A 19 12.05 -9.56 4.12
C GLU A 19 11.98 -8.21 4.87
N VAL A 20 11.52 -7.14 4.20
CA VAL A 20 11.36 -5.82 4.82
C VAL A 20 10.34 -5.89 5.96
N ILE A 21 9.22 -6.57 5.77
CA ILE A 21 8.20 -6.77 6.81
C ILE A 21 8.80 -7.52 8.02
N GLY A 22 9.58 -8.57 7.78
CA GLY A 22 10.27 -9.32 8.85
C GLY A 22 11.22 -8.45 9.67
N ILE A 23 12.01 -7.60 9.00
CA ILE A 23 12.91 -6.64 9.64
C ILE A 23 12.12 -5.63 10.48
N CYS A 24 11.09 -5.00 9.90
CA CYS A 24 10.27 -4.01 10.58
C CYS A 24 9.54 -4.61 11.80
N SER A 25 9.04 -5.84 11.69
CA SER A 25 8.43 -6.55 12.82
C SER A 25 9.41 -6.77 13.96
N THR A 26 10.65 -7.15 13.66
CA THR A 26 11.71 -7.35 14.66
C THR A 26 12.05 -6.05 15.38
N LEU A 27 12.00 -4.93 14.65
CA LEU A 27 12.29 -3.60 15.16
C LEU A 27 11.08 -2.87 15.75
N ASN A 28 9.92 -3.53 15.85
CA ASN A 28 8.65 -2.91 16.28
C ASN A 28 8.34 -1.61 15.50
N THR A 29 8.54 -1.65 14.19
CA THR A 29 8.37 -0.51 13.28
C THR A 29 7.18 -0.74 12.37
N GLN A 30 6.33 0.28 12.21
CA GLN A 30 5.18 0.24 11.32
C GLN A 30 5.59 0.43 9.86
N VAL A 31 4.93 -0.28 8.95
CA VAL A 31 5.19 -0.21 7.50
C VAL A 31 4.09 0.59 6.82
N LEU A 32 4.49 1.61 6.04
CA LEU A 32 3.64 2.35 5.11
C LEU A 32 3.99 1.92 3.68
N ALA A 33 3.02 1.33 2.96
CA ALA A 33 3.17 1.06 1.54
C ALA A 33 2.69 2.26 0.71
N GLU A 34 3.65 2.97 0.10
CA GLU A 34 3.35 4.13 -0.73
C GLU A 34 3.28 3.78 -2.24
N GLY A 35 2.44 4.51 -2.98
CA GLY A 35 2.34 4.42 -4.43
C GLY A 35 1.41 3.33 -4.94
N VAL A 36 0.45 2.90 -4.12
CA VAL A 36 -0.62 1.96 -4.48
C VAL A 36 -1.54 2.60 -5.52
N GLU A 37 -1.73 1.94 -6.67
CA GLU A 37 -2.57 2.45 -7.76
C GLU A 37 -3.65 1.48 -8.22
N SER A 38 -3.64 0.23 -7.75
CA SER A 38 -4.68 -0.76 -8.06
C SER A 38 -5.13 -1.55 -6.84
N LYS A 39 -6.35 -2.09 -6.92
CA LYS A 39 -6.89 -3.01 -5.91
C LYS A 39 -6.05 -4.29 -5.78
N ALA A 40 -5.49 -4.79 -6.87
CA ALA A 40 -4.66 -5.99 -6.85
C ALA A 40 -3.35 -5.79 -6.06
N GLU A 41 -2.73 -4.61 -6.19
CA GLU A 41 -1.58 -4.23 -5.36
C GLU A 41 -1.98 -4.11 -3.88
N LEU A 42 -3.09 -3.42 -3.60
CA LEU A 42 -3.59 -3.29 -2.23
C LEU A 42 -3.85 -4.64 -1.58
N ASP A 43 -4.59 -5.52 -2.26
CA ASP A 43 -4.98 -6.83 -1.74
C ASP A 43 -3.78 -7.72 -1.46
N TYR A 44 -2.77 -7.66 -2.33
CA TYR A 44 -1.52 -8.34 -2.10
C TYR A 44 -0.87 -7.86 -0.79
N LEU A 45 -0.73 -6.53 -0.61
CA LEU A 45 -0.05 -5.94 0.53
C LEU A 45 -0.82 -6.11 1.85
N VAL A 46 -2.15 -6.01 1.82
CA VAL A 46 -3.03 -6.31 2.98
C VAL A 46 -2.85 -7.76 3.41
N GLY A 47 -2.78 -8.69 2.45
CA GLY A 47 -2.50 -10.11 2.73
C GLY A 47 -1.14 -10.36 3.40
N ARG A 48 -0.25 -9.37 3.46
CA ARG A 48 1.05 -9.42 4.15
C ARG A 48 1.05 -8.71 5.50
N GLY A 49 -0.10 -8.25 5.97
CA GLY A 49 -0.24 -7.59 7.26
C GLY A 49 0.23 -6.14 7.30
N ILE A 50 0.42 -5.51 6.13
CA ILE A 50 0.63 -4.05 6.06
C ILE A 50 -0.71 -3.36 6.34
N ASN A 51 -0.70 -2.33 7.19
CA ASN A 51 -1.91 -1.64 7.64
C ASN A 51 -1.97 -0.16 7.23
N TYR A 52 -0.87 0.41 6.74
CA TYR A 52 -0.80 1.80 6.33
C TYR A 52 -0.49 1.90 4.84
N PHE A 53 -1.24 2.75 4.14
CA PHE A 53 -1.17 2.87 2.69
C PHE A 53 -1.28 4.31 2.23
N GLN A 54 -0.59 4.61 1.13
CA GLN A 54 -0.75 5.85 0.38
C GLN A 54 -0.69 5.55 -1.11
N GLY A 55 -1.49 6.22 -1.91
CA GLY A 55 -1.40 6.13 -3.36
C GLY A 55 -2.65 6.62 -4.08
N TYR A 56 -2.55 6.75 -5.40
CA TYR A 56 -3.65 7.28 -6.22
C TYR A 56 -4.84 6.34 -6.31
N TYR A 57 -4.69 5.08 -5.90
CA TYR A 57 -5.82 4.18 -5.67
C TYR A 57 -6.80 4.74 -4.64
N PHE A 58 -6.28 5.44 -3.62
CA PHE A 58 -7.08 6.06 -2.57
C PHE A 58 -7.47 7.48 -2.95
N ALA A 59 -6.47 8.34 -3.15
CA ALA A 59 -6.67 9.72 -3.52
C ALA A 59 -5.43 10.28 -4.20
N LYS A 60 -5.63 11.12 -5.20
CA LYS A 60 -4.56 11.96 -5.75
C LYS A 60 -4.35 13.19 -4.85
N PRO A 61 -3.11 13.69 -4.70
CA PRO A 61 -2.85 14.97 -4.04
C PRO A 61 -3.74 16.07 -4.59
N GLN A 62 -4.31 16.86 -3.70
CA GLN A 62 -5.15 18.01 -4.03
C GLN A 62 -4.47 19.28 -3.52
N LEU A 63 -4.54 20.35 -4.32
CA LEU A 63 -4.00 21.64 -3.91
C LEU A 63 -4.93 22.27 -2.86
N GLU A 64 -4.39 22.56 -1.68
CA GLU A 64 -5.11 23.23 -0.57
C GLU A 64 -6.40 22.52 -0.12
N TYR A 65 -6.53 21.23 -0.38
CA TYR A 65 -7.73 20.46 -0.06
C TYR A 65 -7.39 19.10 0.54
N LEU A 66 -8.18 18.68 1.53
CA LEU A 66 -8.10 17.34 2.13
C LEU A 66 -9.29 16.51 1.64
N THR A 67 -8.98 15.41 0.95
CA THR A 67 -9.99 14.45 0.52
C THR A 67 -10.73 13.87 1.72
N THR A 68 -12.06 13.90 1.67
CA THR A 68 -12.94 13.34 2.69
C THR A 68 -13.15 11.85 2.48
N PHE A 69 -13.51 11.12 3.54
CA PHE A 69 -13.80 9.68 3.47
C PHE A 69 -14.92 9.35 2.48
N ASP A 70 -15.95 10.19 2.38
CA ASP A 70 -17.07 9.99 1.44
C ASP A 70 -16.64 10.04 -0.04
N ALA A 71 -15.48 10.65 -0.32
CA ALA A 71 -14.92 10.77 -1.66
C ALA A 71 -13.88 9.67 -1.98
N LEU A 72 -13.61 8.75 -1.04
CA LEU A 72 -12.70 7.61 -1.25
C LEU A 72 -13.49 6.41 -1.80
N ASP A 73 -13.55 6.30 -3.13
CA ASP A 73 -14.25 5.21 -3.85
C ASP A 73 -13.78 3.79 -3.42
N CYS A 74 -12.57 3.68 -2.87
CA CYS A 74 -11.95 2.41 -2.50
C CYS A 74 -12.26 1.94 -1.07
N TYR A 75 -12.83 2.79 -0.21
CA TYR A 75 -12.93 2.47 1.23
C TYR A 75 -13.99 1.41 1.55
N ALA A 76 -14.97 1.22 0.66
CA ALA A 76 -16.00 0.18 0.81
C ALA A 76 -15.45 -1.26 0.63
N ALA A 77 -14.17 -1.43 0.29
CA ALA A 77 -13.54 -2.71 -0.03
C ALA A 77 -12.46 -3.16 0.97
N LEU A 78 -12.34 -2.47 2.12
CA LEU A 78 -11.55 -2.84 3.29
C LEU A 78 -12.49 -3.31 4.40
#